data_AF-A0A9W7CEY7-F1
#
_entry.id   AF-A0A9W7CEY7-F1
#
_cell.length_a   1.000
_cell.length_b   1.000
_cell.length_c   1.000
_cell.angle_alpha   90.00
_cell.angle_beta   90.00
_cell.angle_gamma   90.00
#
_symmetry.space_group_name_H-M   'P 1'
#
loop_
_entity.id
_entity.type
_entity.pdbx_description
1 polymer ?
#
loop_
_entity_poly.entity_id
_entity_poly.type
_entity_poly.pdbx_seq_one_letter_code
_entity_poly.pdbx_strand_id
1 'polypeptide(L)' 'MTLSPDNVDLLHTNLQELGACAVSECSELKSMTIPDSLQTFGSNVFFKCSKLVPSSINTHNNNAVVAHLRSQEQEE' A
#
# COMPACT_ATOMS: atom_id res chain seq x y z
N MET A 1 -9.60 16.41 9.18
CA MET A 1 -9.11 15.25 8.41
C MET A 1 -8.56 14.27 9.42
N THR A 2 -9.30 13.22 9.75
CA THR A 2 -8.87 12.23 10.75
C THR A 2 -7.91 11.27 10.07
N LEU A 3 -6.61 11.59 10.09
CA LEU A 3 -5.57 10.62 9.83
C LEU A 3 -5.53 9.70 11.05
N SER A 4 -6.36 8.67 11.05
CA SER A 4 -6.13 7.53 11.93
C SER A 4 -4.77 6.95 11.53
N PRO A 5 -3.78 6.86 12.43
CA PRO A 5 -2.42 6.45 12.07
C PRO A 5 -2.36 5.05 11.45
N ASP A 6 -3.38 4.23 11.70
CA ASP A 6 -3.48 2.85 11.21
C ASP A 6 -4.09 2.71 9.81
N ASN A 7 -4.73 3.76 9.24
CA ASN A 7 -5.49 3.67 7.98
C ASN A 7 -5.17 4.81 7.01
N VAL A 8 -4.71 4.46 5.80
CA VAL A 8 -4.35 5.41 4.74
C VAL A 8 -5.34 5.34 3.57
N ASP A 9 -5.99 6.45 3.23
CA ASP A 9 -6.89 6.55 2.07
C ASP A 9 -6.29 7.44 0.98
N LEU A 10 -6.05 6.86 -0.21
CA LEU A 10 -5.51 7.58 -1.37
C LEU A 10 -6.52 7.70 -2.52
N LEU A 11 -7.78 7.28 -2.33
CA LEU A 11 -8.83 7.32 -3.37
C LEU A 11 -9.09 8.72 -3.92
N HIS A 12 -8.99 9.73 -3.07
CA HIS A 12 -9.21 11.13 -3.45
C HIS A 12 -8.00 11.76 -4.14
N THR A 13 -6.93 10.99 -4.34
CA THR A 13 -5.70 11.43 -4.96
C THR A 13 -5.63 10.82 -6.35
N ASN A 14 -5.39 11.64 -7.39
CA ASN A 14 -5.05 11.15 -8.73
C ASN A 14 -3.61 10.63 -8.75
N LEU A 15 -3.29 9.71 -7.86
CA LEU A 15 -1.95 9.15 -7.70
C LEU A 15 -1.71 8.15 -8.82
N GLN A 16 -0.78 8.49 -9.71
CA GLN A 16 -0.39 7.61 -10.82
C GLN A 16 0.83 6.77 -10.48
N GLU A 17 1.67 7.25 -9.57
CA GLU A 17 2.91 6.62 -9.18
C GLU A 17 3.06 6.60 -7.65
N LEU A 18 3.44 5.44 -7.12
CA LEU A 18 3.98 5.32 -5.77
C LEU A 18 5.50 5.23 -5.86
N GLY A 19 6.18 6.15 -5.18
CA GLY A 19 7.64 6.09 -5.06
C GLY A 19 8.13 4.81 -4.38
N ALA A 20 9.40 4.48 -4.60
CA ALA A 20 10.06 3.43 -3.83
C ALA A 20 9.99 3.78 -2.33
N CYS A 21 9.68 2.78 -1.50
CA CYS A 21 9.52 2.97 -0.05
C CYS A 21 8.45 4.02 0.35
N ALA A 22 7.49 4.37 -0.52
CA ALA A 22 6.48 5.40 -0.22
C ALA A 22 5.64 5.07 1.04
N VAL A 23 5.50 3.79 1.37
CA VAL A 23 4.79 3.29 2.55
C VAL A 23 5.70 2.34 3.33
N SER A 24 6.99 2.65 3.44
CA SER A 24 7.93 1.83 4.22
C SER A 24 7.86 2.16 5.71
N GLU A 25 8.25 1.20 6.54
CA GLU A 25 8.37 1.32 8.00
C GLU A 25 7.06 1.68 8.70
N CYS A 26 5.92 1.41 8.05
CA CYS A 26 4.59 1.62 8.61
C CYS A 26 4.14 0.38 9.40
N SER A 27 4.82 0.12 10.52
CA SER A 27 4.56 -1.06 11.35
C SER A 27 3.20 -1.04 12.06
N GLU A 28 2.52 0.11 12.12
CA GLU A 28 1.18 0.25 12.70
C GLU A 28 0.06 0.28 11.64
N LEU A 29 0.40 0.32 10.34
CA LEU A 29 -0.59 0.42 9.28
C LEU A 29 -1.34 -0.91 9.16
N LYS A 30 -2.65 -0.86 9.40
CA LYS A 30 -3.53 -2.04 9.35
C LYS A 30 -4.24 -2.14 8.00
N SER A 31 -4.61 -1.01 7.40
CA SER A 31 -5.37 -1.00 6.16
C SER A 31 -5.02 0.22 5.31
N MET A 32 -5.11 0.07 4.00
CA MET A 32 -5.00 1.21 3.10
C MET A 32 -5.90 1.07 1.89
N THR A 33 -6.24 2.20 1.27
CA THR A 33 -6.99 2.22 0.02
C THR A 33 -6.17 2.88 -1.08
N ILE A 34 -6.04 2.18 -2.21
CA ILE A 34 -5.26 2.59 -3.37
C ILE A 34 -6.20 3.03 -4.50
N PRO A 35 -5.94 4.18 -5.16
CA PRO A 35 -6.72 4.64 -6.28
C PRO A 35 -6.45 3.82 -7.55
N ASP A 36 -7.44 3.77 -8.42
CA ASP A 36 -7.35 3.07 -9.70
C ASP A 36 -6.39 3.70 -10.69
N SER A 37 -6.08 4.98 -10.48
CA SER A 37 -5.12 5.71 -11.31
C SER A 37 -3.69 5.22 -11.12
N LEU A 38 -3.39 4.43 -10.07
CA LEU A 38 -2.05 3.95 -9.81
C LEU A 38 -1.61 3.01 -10.93
N GLN A 39 -0.62 3.43 -11.72
CA GLN A 39 -0.06 2.64 -12.82
C GLN A 39 1.31 2.09 -12.47
N THR A 40 2.08 2.86 -11.70
CA THR A 40 3.50 2.58 -11.45
C THR A 40 3.75 2.58 -9.95
N PHE A 41 4.58 1.66 -9.47
CA PHE A 41 5.00 1.61 -8.09
C PHE A 41 6.48 1.23 -8.02
N GLY A 42 7.20 1.88 -7.11
CA GLY A 42 8.61 1.61 -6.88
C GLY A 42 8.84 0.26 -6.20
N SER A 43 10.10 -0.10 -6.04
CA SER A 43 10.48 -1.27 -5.26
C SER A 43 10.20 -1.05 -3.76
N ASN A 44 9.93 -2.15 -3.05
CA ASN A 44 9.88 -2.15 -1.59
C ASN A 44 8.89 -1.13 -0.97
N VAL A 45 7.77 -0.86 -1.65
CA VAL A 45 6.76 0.12 -1.20
C VAL A 45 6.31 -0.13 0.23
N PHE A 46 6.17 -1.39 0.63
CA PHE A 46 5.71 -1.82 1.97
C PHE A 46 6.81 -2.43 2.83
N PHE A 47 8.06 -2.04 2.61
CA PHE A 47 9.18 -2.56 3.37
C PHE A 47 8.99 -2.31 4.87
N LYS A 48 9.14 -3.34 5.71
CA LYS A 48 8.91 -3.30 7.18
C LYS A 48 7.49 -2.91 7.63
N CYS A 49 6.47 -3.19 6.81
CA CYS A 49 5.06 -3.01 7.19
C CYS A 49 4.47 -4.29 7.78
N SER A 50 4.94 -4.69 8.96
CA SER A 50 4.63 -5.99 9.56
C SER A 50 3.16 -6.20 9.95
N LYS A 51 2.36 -5.15 10.12
CA LYS A 51 0.92 -5.25 10.43
C LYS A 51 0.02 -5.06 9.21
N LEU A 52 0.58 -4.71 8.05
CA LEU A 52 -0.19 -4.48 6.84
C LEU A 52 -0.46 -5.81 6.14
N VAL A 53 -1.71 -6.24 6.15
CA VAL A 53 -2.12 -7.50 5.52
C VAL A 53 -2.61 -7.21 4.10
N PRO A 54 -2.24 -8.01 3.08
CA PRO A 54 -2.72 -7.84 1.70
C PRO A 54 -4.24 -7.80 1.56
N SER A 55 -4.96 -8.50 2.46
CA SER A 55 -6.42 -8.52 2.50
C SER A 55 -7.04 -7.22 3.03
N SER A 56 -6.26 -6.40 3.73
CA SER A 56 -6.69 -5.10 4.27
C SER A 56 -6.36 -3.93 3.34
N ILE A 57 -5.72 -4.21 2.19
CA ILE A 57 -5.49 -3.24 1.13
C ILE A 57 -6.70 -3.29 0.18
N ASN A 58 -7.46 -2.20 0.16
CA ASN A 58 -8.56 -2.01 -0.76
C ASN A 58 -8.06 -1.39 -2.06
N THR A 59 -8.35 -2.05 -3.17
CA THR A 59 -8.06 -1.57 -4.52
C THR A 59 -9.33 -1.72 -5.34
N HIS A 60 -9.79 -0.72 -6.10
CA HIS A 60 -11.01 -0.95 -6.89
C HIS A 60 -10.69 -1.69 -8.20
N ASN A 61 -9.69 -1.26 -8.96
CA ASN A 61 -9.34 -1.79 -10.28
C ASN A 61 -7.84 -2.11 -10.46
N ASN A 62 -6.95 -1.61 -9.58
CA ASN A 62 -5.52 -1.90 -9.64
C ASN A 62 -5.05 -2.75 -8.45
N ASN A 63 -4.82 -4.05 -8.65
CA ASN A 63 -4.32 -4.96 -7.62
C ASN A 63 -2.79 -5.21 -7.73
N ALA A 64 -2.08 -4.47 -8.58
CA ALA A 64 -0.68 -4.76 -8.87
C ALA A 64 0.22 -4.52 -7.64
N VAL A 65 -0.09 -3.49 -6.84
CA VAL A 65 0.63 -3.19 -5.60
C VAL A 65 0.40 -4.25 -4.51
N VAL A 66 -0.80 -4.87 -4.47
CA VAL A 66 -1.12 -5.99 -3.56
C VAL A 66 -0.39 -7.25 -3.98
N ALA A 67 -0.27 -7.50 -5.29
CA ALA A 67 0.54 -8.59 -5.81
C ALA A 67 2.02 -8.39 -5.43
N HIS A 68 2.54 -7.16 -5.55
CA HIS A 68 3.89 -6.82 -5.11
C HIS A 68 4.09 -7.07 -3.61
N LEU A 69 3.14 -6.69 -2.76
CA LEU A 69 3.20 -6.98 -1.32
C LEU A 69 3.26 -8.49 -1.05
N ARG A 70 2.38 -9.27 -1.68
CA ARG A 70 2.35 -10.74 -1.52
C ARG A 70 3.65 -11.40 -1.99
N SER A 71 4.35 -10.81 -2.96
CA SER A 71 5.67 -11.28 -3.38
C SER A 71 6.79 -10.97 -2.37
N GLN A 72 6.58 -10.04 -1.44
CA GLN A 72 7.54 -9.71 -0.38
C GLN A 72 7.29 -10.51 0.93
N GLU A 73 6.16 -11.22 1.03
CA GLU A 73 5.80 -12.04 2.21
C GLU A 73 6.25 -13.52 2.11
N GLN A 74 6.90 -13.95 1.02
CA GLN A 74 7.44 -15.31 0.86
C GLN A 74 8.93 -15.44 1.21
N GLU A 75 9.41 -14.68 2.17
CA GLU A 75 10.79 -14.80 2.67
C GLU A 75 10.78 -15.04 4.19
N GLU A 76 10.32 -16.24 4.58
CA GLU A 76 10.73 -16.92 5.81
C GLU A 76 11.23 -18.33 5.49
#